data_AF-A0A847SE93-F1
#
_entry.id   AF-A0A847SE93-F1
#
_cell.length_a   1.000
_cell.length_b   1.000
_cell.length_c   1.000
_cell.angle_alpha   90.00
_cell.angle_beta   90.00
_cell.angle_gamma   90.00
#
_symmetry.space_group_name_H-M   'P 1'
#
loop_
_entity.id
_entity.type
_entity.pdbx_description
1 polymer ?
#
loop_
_entity_poly.entity_id
_entity_poly.type
_entity_poly.pdbx_seq_one_letter_code
_entity_poly.pdbx_strand_id
1 'polypeptide(L)'
;MYHQVMAVLAALYRHGQICGQDWPVHWEGLHLMAQVQTLEVDALDAVYHSAEVRRALAALPPQGMAVQYLGEGASEAMACSCVHSSSFALYTHFLHLGSPVRCLDCGGQVPLYRLLPGALHSQVLLSWQSDYRACDSLQMGCELLEAETTYQLAALDSALTRRGRALCDALTQQTGRPFYYYLYCHEGSDLESESRRPCPSCGQAWPRQRPRIAPFDFQCDPCRLLSNIAFEVGWMGQ
;
A
#
# COMPACT_ATOMS: atom_id res chain seq x y z
N MET A 1 -9.60 -22.34 -19.50
CA MET A 1 -8.34 -22.45 -18.72
C MET A 1 -7.76 -21.08 -18.38
N TYR A 2 -7.28 -20.28 -19.35
CA TYR A 2 -6.70 -18.95 -19.07
C TYR A 2 -7.59 -18.03 -18.23
N HIS A 3 -8.87 -17.86 -18.60
CA HIS A 3 -9.80 -17.04 -17.81
C HIS A 3 -10.03 -17.54 -16.38
N GLN A 4 -9.93 -18.86 -16.14
CA GLN A 4 -10.07 -19.42 -14.79
C GLN A 4 -8.82 -19.10 -13.95
N VAL A 5 -7.63 -19.19 -14.55
CA VAL A 5 -6.37 -18.75 -13.90
C VAL A 5 -6.44 -17.27 -13.56
N MET A 6 -6.84 -16.42 -14.51
CA MET A 6 -7.00 -14.97 -14.24
C MET A 6 -8.04 -14.69 -13.16
N ALA A 7 -9.12 -15.47 -13.08
CA ALA A 7 -10.10 -15.34 -12.01
C ALA A 7 -9.52 -15.67 -10.63
N VAL A 8 -8.68 -16.71 -10.53
CA VAL A 8 -7.95 -17.07 -9.30
C VAL A 8 -6.98 -15.96 -8.91
N LEU A 9 -6.14 -15.50 -9.85
CA LEU A 9 -5.18 -14.43 -9.59
C LEU A 9 -5.88 -13.15 -9.15
N ALA A 10 -6.97 -12.76 -9.83
CA ALA A 10 -7.73 -11.58 -9.46
C ALA A 10 -8.40 -11.72 -8.08
N ALA A 11 -8.86 -12.91 -7.69
CA ALA A 11 -9.39 -13.16 -6.36
C ALA A 11 -8.31 -13.08 -5.28
N LEU A 12 -7.13 -13.67 -5.53
CA LEU A 12 -5.97 -13.59 -4.63
C LEU A 12 -5.51 -12.14 -4.45
N TYR A 13 -5.43 -11.37 -5.55
CA TYR A 13 -5.06 -9.96 -5.52
C TYR A 13 -6.08 -9.13 -4.76
N ARG A 14 -7.38 -9.30 -5.06
CA ARG A 14 -8.44 -8.59 -4.35
C ARG A 14 -8.45 -8.91 -2.87
N HIS A 15 -8.00 -10.09 -2.45
CA HIS A 15 -7.82 -10.43 -1.04
C HIS A 15 -6.50 -9.94 -0.43
N GLY A 16 -5.56 -9.50 -1.27
CA GLY A 16 -4.23 -9.02 -0.90
C GLY A 16 -3.22 -10.11 -0.58
N GLN A 17 -3.44 -11.33 -1.08
CA GLN A 17 -2.50 -12.46 -0.97
C GLN A 17 -1.35 -12.36 -1.97
N ILE A 18 -1.59 -11.78 -3.16
CA ILE A 18 -0.57 -11.50 -4.17
C ILE A 18 -0.44 -10.00 -4.41
N CYS A 19 0.77 -9.59 -4.82
CA CYS A 19 1.14 -8.23 -5.17
C CYS A 19 1.06 -8.00 -6.69
N GLY A 20 1.20 -6.74 -7.09
CA GLY A 20 1.29 -6.33 -8.49
C GLY A 20 -0.07 -6.22 -9.18
N GLN A 21 -0.04 -5.72 -10.41
CA GLN A 21 -1.23 -5.54 -11.25
C GLN A 21 -1.17 -6.33 -12.56
N ASP A 22 0.02 -6.79 -12.94
CA ASP A 22 0.27 -7.64 -14.09
C ASP A 22 0.96 -8.92 -13.64
N TRP A 23 0.38 -10.06 -13.99
CA TRP A 23 0.95 -11.37 -13.70
C TRP A 23 1.32 -12.03 -15.03
N PRO A 24 2.62 -12.22 -15.31
CA PRO A 24 3.05 -12.94 -16.50
C PRO A 24 2.45 -14.35 -16.49
N VAL A 25 1.66 -14.65 -17.52
CA VAL A 25 1.07 -15.98 -17.73
C VAL A 25 1.52 -16.52 -19.08
N HIS A 26 2.06 -17.73 -19.09
CA HIS A 26 2.50 -18.41 -20.31
C HIS A 26 2.15 -19.90 -20.29
N TRP A 27 2.24 -20.52 -21.46
CA TRP A 27 2.07 -21.96 -21.61
C TRP A 27 3.40 -22.68 -21.43
N GLU A 28 3.39 -23.76 -20.65
CA GLU A 28 4.47 -24.74 -20.57
C GLU A 28 3.87 -26.13 -20.79
N GLY A 29 3.94 -26.61 -22.04
CA GLY A 29 3.25 -27.83 -22.45
C GLY A 29 1.73 -27.71 -22.29
N LEU A 30 1.15 -28.52 -21.40
CA LEU A 30 -0.28 -28.52 -21.08
C LEU A 30 -0.62 -27.68 -19.84
N HIS A 31 0.38 -27.04 -19.22
CA HIS A 31 0.22 -26.23 -18.03
C HIS A 31 0.21 -24.75 -18.37
N LEU A 32 -0.59 -23.99 -17.61
CA LEU A 32 -0.48 -22.53 -17.55
C LEU A 32 0.35 -22.17 -16.33
N MET A 33 1.42 -21.42 -16.57
CA MET A 33 2.34 -20.95 -15.54
C MET A 33 2.08 -19.46 -15.31
N ALA A 34 1.76 -19.10 -14.06
CA ALA A 34 1.60 -17.71 -13.64
C ALA A 34 2.70 -17.35 -12.65
N GLN A 35 3.38 -16.23 -12.88
CA GLN A 35 4.35 -15.69 -11.94
C GLN A 35 3.70 -14.58 -11.12
N VAL A 36 3.82 -14.68 -9.80
CA VAL A 36 3.24 -13.74 -8.84
C VAL A 36 4.27 -13.38 -7.77
N GLN A 37 4.13 -12.18 -7.21
CA GLN A 37 4.82 -11.79 -5.99
C GLN A 37 3.87 -11.91 -4.81
N THR A 38 4.43 -12.22 -3.65
CA THR A 38 3.74 -12.29 -2.36
C THR A 38 4.59 -11.60 -1.30
N LEU A 39 3.94 -11.09 -0.25
CA LEU A 39 4.69 -10.53 0.88
C LEU A 39 5.26 -11.63 1.79
N GLU A 40 4.62 -12.79 1.86
CA GLU A 40 5.01 -13.91 2.72
C GLU A 40 4.97 -15.22 1.92
N VAL A 41 5.90 -16.14 2.21
CA VAL A 41 6.07 -17.39 1.46
C VAL A 41 4.82 -18.28 1.53
N ASP A 42 4.11 -18.23 2.66
CA ASP A 42 2.88 -18.97 2.94
C ASP A 42 1.61 -18.20 2.53
N ALA A 43 1.72 -17.03 1.89
CA ALA A 43 0.56 -16.18 1.58
C ALA A 43 -0.49 -16.86 0.69
N LEU A 44 -0.14 -17.93 -0.02
CA LEU A 44 -1.05 -18.70 -0.89
C LEU A 44 -1.71 -19.90 -0.19
N ASP A 45 -1.40 -20.14 1.08
CA ASP A 45 -1.95 -21.26 1.84
C ASP A 45 -3.46 -21.16 2.03
N ALA A 46 -4.11 -22.32 2.06
CA ALA A 46 -5.57 -22.43 2.12
C ALA A 46 -6.20 -21.77 3.35
N VAL A 47 -5.43 -21.63 4.44
CA VAL A 47 -5.86 -20.96 5.69
C VAL A 47 -6.19 -19.49 5.46
N TYR A 48 -5.54 -18.84 4.48
CA TYR A 48 -5.75 -17.43 4.16
C TYR A 48 -6.78 -17.20 3.07
N HIS A 49 -7.34 -18.25 2.46
CA HIS A 49 -8.25 -18.06 1.34
C HIS A 49 -9.55 -17.40 1.79
N SER A 50 -9.99 -16.40 1.04
CA SER A 50 -11.35 -15.89 1.18
C SER A 50 -12.38 -16.83 0.55
N ALA A 51 -13.67 -16.59 0.80
CA ALA A 51 -14.73 -17.30 0.09
C ALA A 51 -14.67 -17.09 -1.44
N GLU A 52 -14.18 -15.94 -1.87
CA GLU A 52 -13.98 -15.63 -3.29
C GLU A 52 -12.85 -16.47 -3.89
N VAL A 53 -11.71 -16.55 -3.20
CA VAL A 53 -10.55 -17.37 -3.62
C VAL A 53 -10.94 -18.83 -3.69
N ARG A 54 -11.62 -19.37 -2.67
CA ARG A 54 -12.11 -20.76 -2.68
C ARG A 54 -13.03 -21.05 -3.86
N ARG A 55 -13.96 -20.14 -4.20
CA ARG A 55 -14.84 -20.30 -5.37
C ARG A 55 -14.06 -20.29 -6.68
N ALA A 56 -13.08 -19.39 -6.82
CA ALA A 56 -12.26 -19.32 -8.03
C ALA A 56 -11.41 -20.60 -8.21
N LEU A 57 -10.83 -21.12 -7.13
CA LEU A 57 -10.06 -22.38 -7.14
C LEU A 57 -10.93 -23.58 -7.46
N ALA A 58 -12.15 -23.66 -6.92
CA ALA A 58 -13.10 -24.74 -7.21
C ALA A 58 -13.56 -24.78 -8.68
N ALA A 59 -13.40 -23.67 -9.41
CA ALA A 59 -13.69 -23.59 -10.84
C ALA A 59 -12.53 -24.08 -11.73
N LEU A 60 -11.37 -24.43 -11.16
CA LEU A 60 -10.26 -25.02 -11.89
C LEU A 60 -10.54 -26.49 -12.28
N PRO A 61 -9.84 -27.03 -13.30
CA PRO A 61 -9.87 -28.46 -13.60
C PRO A 61 -9.48 -29.31 -12.38
N PRO A 62 -9.82 -30.62 -12.34
CA PRO A 62 -9.53 -31.49 -11.20
C PRO A 62 -8.06 -31.56 -10.77
N GLN A 63 -7.13 -31.30 -11.69
CA GLN A 63 -5.69 -31.23 -11.42
C GLN A 63 -5.32 -30.03 -10.52
N GLY A 64 -6.20 -29.02 -10.43
CA GLY A 64 -6.05 -27.87 -9.55
C GLY A 64 -4.88 -26.96 -9.93
N MET A 65 -4.26 -26.38 -8.91
CA MET A 65 -3.11 -25.49 -8.99
C MET A 65 -2.02 -26.02 -8.07
N ALA A 66 -0.78 -25.99 -8.53
CA ALA A 66 0.40 -26.19 -7.71
C ALA A 66 1.13 -24.86 -7.53
N VAL A 67 1.80 -24.70 -6.39
CA VAL A 67 2.60 -23.51 -6.06
C VAL A 67 4.05 -23.91 -5.96
N GLN A 68 4.93 -23.15 -6.60
CA GLN A 68 6.38 -23.32 -6.51
C GLN A 68 7.01 -22.00 -6.08
N TYR A 69 7.85 -22.05 -5.05
CA TYR A 69 8.66 -20.92 -4.63
C TYR A 69 9.86 -20.73 -5.56
N LEU A 70 10.01 -19.52 -6.11
CA LEU A 70 11.10 -19.19 -7.05
C LEU A 70 12.30 -18.51 -6.39
N GLY A 71 12.10 -17.80 -5.27
CA GLY A 71 13.14 -17.06 -4.56
C GLY A 71 12.65 -15.75 -3.96
N GLU A 72 13.55 -15.08 -3.23
CA GLU A 72 13.29 -13.77 -2.64
C GLU A 72 13.50 -12.64 -3.67
N GLY A 73 12.62 -11.63 -3.65
CA GLY A 73 12.77 -10.45 -4.47
C GLY A 73 13.91 -9.54 -3.98
N ALA A 74 14.64 -8.92 -4.90
CA ALA A 74 15.86 -8.17 -4.57
C ALA A 74 15.63 -6.78 -3.94
N SER A 75 14.45 -6.18 -4.06
CA SER A 75 14.28 -4.73 -3.78
C SER A 75 13.01 -4.33 -3.03
N GLU A 76 12.31 -5.24 -2.36
CA GLU A 76 11.05 -4.89 -1.72
C GLU A 76 11.15 -4.81 -0.20
N ALA A 77 10.47 -3.82 0.36
CA ALA A 77 10.36 -3.67 1.80
C ALA A 77 9.72 -4.93 2.40
N MET A 78 10.37 -5.49 3.43
CA MET A 78 9.97 -6.75 4.04
C MET A 78 8.52 -6.72 4.53
N ALA A 79 7.88 -7.89 4.54
CA ALA A 79 6.64 -8.07 5.27
C ALA A 79 6.81 -7.71 6.75
N CYS A 80 5.77 -7.13 7.33
CA CYS A 80 5.71 -6.85 8.74
C CYS A 80 5.67 -8.16 9.52
N SER A 81 6.63 -8.36 10.43
CA SER A 81 6.70 -9.53 11.34
C SER A 81 6.11 -9.25 12.73
N CYS A 82 5.55 -8.05 12.96
CA CYS A 82 4.99 -7.70 14.27
C CYS A 82 3.69 -8.46 14.53
N VAL A 83 3.62 -9.16 15.67
CA VAL A 83 2.39 -9.80 16.15
C VAL A 83 1.36 -8.74 16.59
N HIS A 84 1.84 -7.70 17.27
CA HIS A 84 1.01 -6.61 17.79
C HIS A 84 1.61 -5.26 17.41
N SER A 85 1.33 -4.81 16.19
CA SER A 85 1.64 -3.44 15.79
C SER A 85 0.84 -2.42 16.60
N SER A 86 1.50 -1.38 17.12
CA SER A 86 0.90 -0.27 17.85
C SER A 86 0.04 0.62 16.95
N SER A 87 0.49 0.83 15.72
CA SER A 87 -0.09 1.78 14.77
C SER A 87 0.33 1.47 13.34
N PHE A 88 -0.38 2.06 12.38
CA PHE A 88 -0.18 1.80 10.96
C PHE A 88 -0.20 3.10 10.14
N ALA A 89 0.42 3.06 8.97
CA ALA A 89 0.32 4.11 7.97
C ALA A 89 -0.35 3.60 6.70
N LEU A 90 -1.26 4.38 6.14
CA LEU A 90 -1.75 4.22 4.78
C LEU A 90 -0.83 5.02 3.85
N TYR A 91 -0.01 4.30 3.08
CA TYR A 91 1.05 4.86 2.25
C TYR A 91 1.39 3.94 1.08
N THR A 92 1.56 4.54 -0.10
CA THR A 92 2.05 3.87 -1.31
C THR A 92 2.76 4.90 -2.20
N HIS A 93 3.36 4.45 -3.29
CA HIS A 93 3.95 5.28 -4.34
C HIS A 93 3.88 4.54 -5.68
N PHE A 94 4.15 5.21 -6.80
CA PHE A 94 3.92 4.67 -8.14
C PHE A 94 4.63 3.33 -8.42
N LEU A 95 5.85 3.15 -7.90
CA LEU A 95 6.63 1.91 -7.98
C LEU A 95 6.21 0.81 -6.99
N HIS A 96 5.31 1.09 -6.05
CA HIS A 96 4.96 0.15 -4.99
C HIS A 96 3.89 -0.84 -5.44
N LEU A 97 4.23 -2.14 -5.40
CA LEU A 97 3.35 -3.22 -5.88
C LEU A 97 2.62 -4.00 -4.78
N GLY A 98 3.06 -3.86 -3.53
CA GLY A 98 2.53 -4.62 -2.39
C GLY A 98 1.42 -3.90 -1.62
N SER A 99 1.28 -4.23 -0.33
CA SER A 99 0.22 -3.67 0.51
C SER A 99 0.42 -2.17 0.77
N PRO A 100 -0.62 -1.33 0.65
CA PRO A 100 -0.56 0.10 0.98
C PRO A 100 -0.54 0.37 2.50
N VAL A 101 -0.51 -0.66 3.34
CA VAL A 101 -0.46 -0.52 4.79
C VAL A 101 0.94 -0.83 5.30
N ARG A 102 1.52 0.11 6.04
CA ARG A 102 2.82 -0.01 6.70
C ARG A 102 2.65 -0.11 8.22
N CYS A 103 3.42 -0.99 8.85
CA CYS A 103 3.55 -1.02 10.29
C CYS A 103 4.44 0.14 10.75
N LEU A 104 3.97 0.95 11.69
CA LEU A 104 4.76 2.06 12.24
C LEU A 104 5.70 1.65 13.36
N ASP A 105 5.80 0.37 13.72
CA ASP A 105 6.82 -0.12 14.65
C ASP A 105 8.06 -0.66 13.91
N CYS A 106 7.87 -1.37 12.80
CA CYS A 106 8.95 -2.00 12.05
C CYS A 106 9.17 -1.47 10.62
N GLY A 107 8.26 -0.64 10.10
CA GLY A 107 8.29 -0.14 8.71
C GLY A 107 7.88 -1.14 7.63
N GLY A 108 7.64 -2.40 8.01
CA GLY A 108 7.28 -3.48 7.08
C GLY A 108 5.88 -3.33 6.49
N GLN A 109 5.68 -3.97 5.34
CA GLN A 109 4.37 -4.04 4.65
C GLN A 109 3.44 -5.00 5.40
N VAL A 110 2.23 -4.57 5.73
CA VAL A 110 1.25 -5.42 6.40
C VAL A 110 0.40 -6.13 5.33
N PRO A 111 0.48 -7.46 5.18
CA PRO A 111 -0.37 -8.22 4.27
C PRO A 111 -1.85 -8.03 4.60
N LEU A 112 -2.63 -7.66 3.59
CA LEU A 112 -4.02 -7.25 3.78
C LEU A 112 -4.92 -8.40 4.23
N TYR A 113 -4.65 -9.63 3.79
CA TYR A 113 -5.40 -10.82 4.21
C TYR A 113 -5.27 -11.10 5.72
N ARG A 114 -4.16 -10.70 6.35
CA ARG A 114 -3.99 -10.77 7.82
C ARG A 114 -4.70 -9.64 8.53
N LEU A 115 -4.66 -8.44 7.95
CA LEU A 115 -5.24 -7.24 8.55
C LEU A 115 -6.76 -7.24 8.52
N LEU A 116 -7.34 -7.76 7.44
CA LEU A 116 -8.77 -7.71 7.15
C LEU A 116 -9.34 -9.10 6.89
N PRO A 117 -9.39 -9.98 7.92
CA PRO A 117 -10.06 -11.27 7.82
C PRO A 117 -11.60 -11.07 7.87
N GLY A 118 -12.17 -10.36 6.87
CA GLY A 118 -13.61 -10.16 6.71
C GLY A 118 -14.11 -8.70 6.73
N ALA A 119 -15.25 -8.50 6.06
CA ALA A 119 -16.12 -7.31 5.94
C ALA A 119 -15.54 -5.99 5.37
N LEU A 120 -14.30 -5.61 5.64
CA LEU A 120 -13.68 -4.51 4.88
C LEU A 120 -13.12 -5.11 3.60
N HIS A 121 -13.74 -4.79 2.47
CA HIS A 121 -13.24 -5.28 1.20
C HIS A 121 -11.88 -4.60 0.98
N SER A 122 -10.80 -5.36 1.08
CA SER A 122 -9.44 -4.99 0.63
C SER A 122 -9.48 -4.32 -0.74
N GLN A 123 -10.48 -4.62 -1.57
CA GLN A 123 -10.81 -3.91 -2.81
C GLN A 123 -10.92 -2.38 -2.68
N VAL A 124 -11.51 -1.84 -1.60
CA VAL A 124 -11.63 -0.37 -1.44
C VAL A 124 -10.27 0.27 -1.16
N LEU A 125 -9.42 -0.42 -0.38
CA LEU A 125 -8.03 -0.02 -0.15
C LEU A 125 -7.20 -0.14 -1.43
N LEU A 126 -7.34 -1.25 -2.17
CA LEU A 126 -6.65 -1.46 -3.44
C LEU A 126 -7.09 -0.46 -4.50
N SER A 127 -8.38 -0.07 -4.51
CA SER A 127 -8.87 0.99 -5.38
C SER A 127 -8.30 2.35 -4.98
N TRP A 128 -8.23 2.68 -3.68
CA TRP A 128 -7.55 3.91 -3.24
C TRP A 128 -6.06 3.89 -3.61
N GLN A 129 -5.39 2.74 -3.43
CA GLN A 129 -3.99 2.56 -3.82
C GLN A 129 -3.81 2.76 -5.32
N SER A 130 -4.72 2.25 -6.14
CA SER A 130 -4.71 2.45 -7.60
C SER A 130 -4.84 3.93 -7.96
N ASP A 131 -5.79 4.64 -7.35
CA ASP A 131 -5.97 6.08 -7.58
C ASP A 131 -4.73 6.87 -7.16
N TYR A 132 -4.17 6.56 -5.99
CA TYR A 132 -2.95 7.20 -5.49
C TYR A 132 -1.79 6.96 -6.46
N ARG A 133 -1.54 5.71 -6.85
CA ARG A 133 -0.44 5.35 -7.75
C ARG A 133 -0.59 5.99 -9.13
N ALA A 134 -1.83 6.16 -9.61
CA ALA A 134 -2.09 6.86 -10.86
C ALA A 134 -1.73 8.36 -10.73
N CYS A 135 -2.14 9.01 -9.65
CA CYS A 135 -1.76 10.40 -9.38
C CYS A 135 -0.25 10.55 -9.27
N ASP A 136 0.42 9.68 -8.49
CA ASP A 136 1.86 9.71 -8.27
C ASP A 136 2.65 9.43 -9.56
N SER A 137 2.18 8.49 -10.40
CA SER A 137 2.77 8.22 -11.72
C SER A 137 2.69 9.44 -12.64
N LEU A 138 1.54 10.12 -12.67
CA LEU A 138 1.33 11.30 -13.50
C LEU A 138 2.15 12.49 -12.98
N GLN A 139 2.20 12.70 -11.66
CA GLN A 139 3.04 13.72 -11.05
C GLN A 139 4.52 13.52 -11.39
N MET A 140 5.01 12.28 -11.37
CA MET A 140 6.43 11.99 -11.63
C MET A 140 6.81 11.97 -13.12
N GLY A 141 5.85 11.81 -14.03
CA GLY A 141 6.14 11.48 -15.43
C GLY A 141 5.30 12.18 -16.49
N CYS A 142 4.44 13.13 -16.11
CA CYS A 142 3.52 13.80 -17.04
C CYS A 142 3.34 15.29 -16.71
N GLU A 143 3.91 16.16 -17.57
CA GLU A 143 3.78 17.62 -17.43
C GLU A 143 2.32 18.12 -17.54
N LEU A 144 1.44 17.40 -18.25
CA LEU A 144 0.08 17.86 -18.55
C LEU A 144 -0.85 17.85 -17.32
N LEU A 145 -0.66 16.91 -16.40
CA LEU A 145 -1.52 16.69 -15.24
C LEU A 145 -0.75 16.75 -13.91
N GLU A 146 0.50 17.22 -13.95
CA GLU A 146 1.38 17.28 -12.79
C GLU A 146 0.76 18.08 -11.65
N ALA A 147 0.25 19.28 -11.94
CA ALA A 147 -0.33 20.16 -10.92
C ALA A 147 -1.59 19.57 -10.27
N GLU A 148 -2.51 19.05 -11.08
CA GLU A 148 -3.77 18.46 -10.60
C GLU A 148 -3.52 17.20 -9.75
N THR A 149 -2.57 16.37 -10.16
CA THR A 149 -2.25 15.13 -9.45
C THR A 149 -1.40 15.39 -8.20
N THR A 150 -0.49 16.37 -8.24
CA THR A 150 0.19 16.89 -7.03
C THR A 150 -0.82 17.41 -6.01
N TYR A 151 -1.83 18.17 -6.45
CA TYR A 151 -2.91 18.61 -5.58
C TYR A 151 -3.65 17.42 -4.95
N GLN A 152 -3.93 16.35 -5.70
CA GLN A 152 -4.54 15.14 -5.11
C GLN A 152 -3.68 14.53 -4.00
N LEU A 153 -2.36 14.50 -4.17
CA LEU A 153 -1.42 13.88 -3.21
C LEU A 153 -1.14 14.75 -1.99
N ALA A 154 -1.06 16.07 -2.17
CA ALA A 154 -0.53 17.01 -1.17
C ALA A 154 -1.60 17.83 -0.44
N ALA A 155 -2.78 18.03 -1.03
CA ALA A 155 -3.83 18.85 -0.41
C ALA A 155 -4.69 18.04 0.56
N LEU A 156 -4.98 18.63 1.72
CA LEU A 156 -5.82 18.01 2.76
C LEU A 156 -7.29 17.84 2.32
N ASP A 157 -7.74 18.74 1.45
CA ASP A 157 -9.09 18.79 0.92
C ASP A 157 -9.19 18.18 -0.48
N SER A 158 -8.19 17.43 -0.92
CA SER A 158 -8.32 16.67 -2.16
C SER A 158 -9.30 15.50 -2.00
N ALA A 159 -9.82 14.99 -3.13
CA ALA A 159 -10.69 13.82 -3.11
C ALA A 159 -9.92 12.58 -2.62
N LEU A 160 -8.67 12.42 -3.09
CA LEU A 160 -7.79 11.31 -2.70
C LEU A 160 -7.49 11.32 -1.20
N THR A 161 -7.15 12.48 -0.63
CA THR A 161 -6.86 12.62 0.80
C THR A 161 -8.10 12.39 1.65
N ARG A 162 -9.25 12.96 1.31
CA ARG A 162 -10.49 12.71 2.06
C ARG A 162 -10.85 11.22 2.07
N ARG A 163 -10.75 10.55 0.91
CA ARG A 163 -11.01 9.12 0.78
C ARG A 163 -10.03 8.29 1.61
N GLY A 164 -8.74 8.59 1.54
CA GLY A 164 -7.71 7.90 2.31
C GLY A 164 -7.86 8.08 3.81
N ARG A 165 -8.17 9.29 4.29
CA ARG A 165 -8.45 9.56 5.71
C ARG A 165 -9.69 8.82 6.20
N ALA A 166 -10.77 8.80 5.41
CA ALA A 166 -11.96 8.01 5.73
C ALA A 166 -11.66 6.51 5.84
N LEU A 167 -10.75 5.99 5.00
CA LEU A 167 -10.28 4.60 5.10
C LEU A 167 -9.48 4.37 6.39
N CYS A 168 -8.56 5.28 6.76
CA CYS A 168 -7.86 5.22 8.04
C CYS A 168 -8.82 5.21 9.23
N ASP A 169 -9.89 6.01 9.18
CA ASP A 169 -10.91 6.06 10.23
C ASP A 169 -11.64 4.72 10.35
N ALA A 170 -12.12 4.16 9.24
CA ALA A 170 -12.79 2.86 9.21
C ALA A 170 -11.88 1.72 9.70
N LEU A 171 -10.61 1.71 9.26
CA LEU A 171 -9.61 0.75 9.70
C LEU A 171 -9.31 0.87 11.19
N THR A 172 -9.25 2.10 11.71
CA THR A 172 -9.04 2.33 13.15
C THR A 172 -10.22 1.80 13.96
N GLN A 173 -11.46 2.06 13.52
CA GLN A 173 -12.67 1.56 14.18
C GLN A 173 -12.72 0.03 14.21
N GLN A 174 -12.35 -0.61 13.10
CA GLN A 174 -12.39 -2.07 12.98
C GLN A 174 -11.28 -2.76 13.78
N THR A 175 -10.06 -2.22 13.76
CA THR A 175 -8.89 -2.89 14.36
C THR A 175 -8.62 -2.45 15.80
N GLY A 176 -9.21 -1.34 16.25
CA GLY A 176 -8.91 -0.70 17.53
C GLY A 176 -7.51 -0.07 17.59
N ARG A 177 -6.80 0.02 16.46
CA ARG A 177 -5.43 0.53 16.38
C ARG A 177 -5.39 1.75 15.47
N PRO A 178 -4.63 2.81 15.80
CA PRO A 178 -4.61 4.03 15.00
C PRO A 178 -3.96 3.82 13.62
N PHE A 179 -4.66 4.28 12.59
CA PHE A 179 -4.16 4.41 11.23
C PHE A 179 -3.88 5.87 10.90
N TYR A 180 -2.69 6.15 10.38
CA TYR A 180 -2.24 7.46 9.94
C TYR A 180 -2.29 7.54 8.43
N TYR A 181 -2.73 8.69 7.90
CA TYR A 181 -2.69 8.96 6.47
C TYR A 181 -1.39 9.69 6.11
N TYR A 182 -0.68 9.22 5.08
CA TYR A 182 0.46 9.94 4.53
C TYR A 182 0.01 11.05 3.59
N LEU A 183 0.37 12.29 3.92
CA LEU A 183 0.19 13.46 3.09
C LEU A 183 1.52 13.80 2.41
N TYR A 184 1.52 13.81 1.08
CA TYR A 184 2.71 14.09 0.30
C TYR A 184 3.11 15.56 0.40
N CYS A 185 4.42 15.82 0.45
CA CYS A 185 4.98 17.15 0.30
C CYS A 185 6.03 17.13 -0.82
N HIS A 186 5.74 17.84 -1.92
CA HIS A 186 6.63 17.95 -3.08
C HIS A 186 7.63 19.10 -2.89
N GLU A 187 7.10 20.32 -2.79
CA GLU A 187 7.85 21.57 -2.78
C GLU A 187 8.12 22.05 -1.36
N GLY A 188 9.28 22.65 -1.16
CA GLY A 188 9.69 23.27 0.09
C GLY A 188 10.85 24.22 -0.15
N SER A 189 11.03 25.21 0.72
CA SER A 189 12.07 26.22 0.53
C SER A 189 13.46 25.67 0.88
N ASP A 190 13.61 25.17 2.10
CA ASP A 190 14.87 24.73 2.69
C ASP A 190 14.60 23.84 3.91
N LEU A 191 15.63 23.11 4.34
CA LEU A 191 15.49 22.12 5.41
C LEU A 191 15.11 22.75 6.75
N GLU A 192 15.56 23.98 7.05
CA GLU A 192 15.27 24.64 8.32
C GLU A 192 13.79 25.06 8.38
N SER A 193 13.30 25.67 7.31
CA SER A 193 11.89 26.03 7.15
C SER A 193 10.98 24.81 7.21
N GLU A 194 11.28 23.76 6.43
CA GLU A 194 10.50 22.52 6.43
C GLU A 194 10.50 21.83 7.80
N SER A 195 11.62 21.90 8.54
CA SER A 195 11.70 21.36 9.91
C SER A 195 10.76 22.04 10.90
N ARG A 196 10.36 23.29 10.63
CA ARG A 196 9.50 24.11 11.49
C ARG A 196 8.08 24.23 10.96
N ARG A 197 7.79 23.68 9.77
CA ARG A 197 6.46 23.71 9.17
C ARG A 197 5.42 23.16 10.16
N PRO A 198 4.28 23.82 10.37
CA PRO A 198 3.24 23.28 11.24
C PRO A 198 2.45 22.17 10.52
N CYS A 199 1.75 21.35 11.28
CA CYS A 199 0.77 20.41 10.74
C CYS A 199 -0.27 21.17 9.90
N PRO A 200 -0.50 20.82 8.64
CA PRO A 200 -1.44 21.54 7.78
C PRO A 200 -2.90 21.42 8.24
N SER A 201 -3.21 20.44 9.12
CA SER A 201 -4.58 20.18 9.57
C SER A 201 -4.93 20.89 10.87
N CYS A 202 -4.00 21.00 11.84
CA CYS A 202 -4.28 21.62 13.15
C CYS A 202 -3.43 22.85 13.47
N GLY A 203 -2.46 23.19 12.60
CA GLY A 203 -1.55 24.33 12.80
C GLY A 203 -0.54 24.15 13.93
N GLN A 204 -0.56 23.04 14.67
CA GLN A 204 0.39 22.76 15.75
C GLN A 204 1.76 22.34 15.19
N ALA A 205 2.81 22.50 15.98
CA ALA A 205 4.12 21.94 15.65
C ALA A 205 3.99 20.41 15.51
N TRP A 206 4.37 19.85 14.36
CA TRP A 206 4.38 18.41 14.14
C TRP A 206 5.79 17.83 14.39
N PRO A 207 5.96 16.97 15.40
CA PRO A 207 7.29 16.47 15.75
C PRO A 207 7.88 15.61 14.64
N ARG A 208 9.21 15.65 14.53
CA ARG A 208 9.95 14.72 13.66
C ARG A 208 9.81 13.30 14.20
N GLN A 209 9.55 12.35 13.31
CA GLN A 209 9.51 10.94 13.67
C GLN A 209 10.94 10.43 13.95
N ARG A 210 11.17 9.91 15.16
CA ARG A 210 12.46 9.32 15.57
C ARG A 210 12.23 7.99 16.30
N PRO A 211 12.83 6.87 15.84
CA PRO A 211 13.59 6.72 14.60
C PRO A 211 12.71 6.96 13.36
N ARG A 212 13.33 7.33 12.23
CA ARG A 212 12.64 7.48 10.95
C ARG A 212 12.16 6.09 10.50
N ILE A 213 10.87 5.94 10.28
CA ILE A 213 10.26 4.68 9.81
C ILE A 213 9.64 4.97 8.45
N ALA A 214 10.06 4.21 7.43
CA ALA A 214 9.65 4.46 6.04
C ALA A 214 10.04 5.90 5.59
N PRO A 215 9.44 6.51 4.54
CA PRO A 215 9.82 7.86 4.10
C PRO A 215 9.12 8.97 4.91
N PHE A 216 8.76 8.71 6.18
CA PHE A 216 8.02 9.65 7.02
C PHE A 216 8.98 10.44 7.91
N ASP A 217 8.98 11.76 7.77
CA ASP A 217 9.81 12.66 8.58
C ASP A 217 9.01 13.29 9.72
N PHE A 218 7.68 13.40 9.59
CA PHE A 218 6.79 14.04 10.55
C PHE A 218 5.59 13.16 10.88
N GLN A 219 5.14 13.24 12.14
CA GLN A 219 3.94 12.55 12.63
C GLN A 219 3.10 13.48 13.50
N CYS A 220 1.80 13.57 13.23
CA CYS A 220 0.84 14.34 14.01
C CYS A 220 -0.27 13.43 14.57
N ASP A 221 -0.15 13.04 15.84
CA ASP A 221 -1.10 12.13 16.49
C ASP A 221 -2.54 12.67 16.55
N PRO A 222 -2.78 13.95 16.92
CA PRO A 222 -4.15 14.48 16.96
C PRO A 222 -4.86 14.44 15.61
N CYS A 223 -4.11 14.59 14.51
CA CYS A 223 -4.67 14.58 13.15
C CYS A 223 -4.60 13.22 12.47
N ARG A 224 -3.85 12.27 13.03
CA ARG A 224 -3.43 11.01 12.40
C ARG A 224 -2.85 11.22 11.00
N LEU A 225 -1.89 12.15 10.91
CA LEU A 225 -1.19 12.48 9.67
C LEU A 225 0.30 12.15 9.77
N LEU A 226 0.85 11.68 8.66
CA LEU A 226 2.28 11.55 8.40
C LEU A 226 2.65 12.41 7.20
N SER A 227 3.90 12.84 7.12
CA SER A 227 4.43 13.55 5.95
C SER A 227 5.94 13.37 5.86
N ASN A 228 6.49 13.67 4.69
CA ASN A 228 7.91 13.82 4.43
C ASN A 228 8.33 15.29 4.48
N ILE A 229 9.65 15.52 4.58
CA ILE A 229 10.29 16.76 4.12
C ILE A 229 10.12 16.83 2.60
N ALA A 230 9.84 18.02 2.08
CA ALA A 230 9.74 18.28 0.65
C ALA A 230 10.82 17.54 -0.17
N PHE A 231 10.37 16.85 -1.21
CA PHE A 231 11.22 15.98 -2.02
C PHE A 231 12.40 16.75 -2.63
N GLU A 232 12.17 17.97 -3.12
CA GLU A 232 13.21 18.84 -3.70
C GLU A 232 14.32 19.16 -2.69
N VAL A 233 13.96 19.44 -1.45
CA VAL A 233 14.91 19.79 -0.37
C VAL A 233 15.69 18.56 0.10
N GLY A 234 15.04 17.40 0.15
CA GLY A 234 15.64 16.14 0.61
C GLY A 234 16.77 15.61 -0.28
N TRP A 235 16.73 15.90 -1.59
CA TRP A 235 17.78 15.53 -2.54
C TRP A 235 18.93 16.52 -2.62
N MET A 236 18.68 17.82 -2.45
CA MET A 236 19.73 18.85 -2.49
C MET A 236 20.57 18.91 -1.20
N GLY A 237 20.12 18.25 -0.12
CA GLY A 237 20.78 18.22 1.18
C GLY A 237 21.62 16.97 1.48
N GLN A 238 21.83 16.07 0.51
CA GLN A 238 22.78 14.96 0.58
C GLN A 238 24.06 15.30 -0.19
#